data_AF-A0A1G6WPV8-F1
#
_entry.id   AF-A0A1G6WPV8-F1
#
_cell.length_a   1.000
_cell.length_b   1.000
_cell.length_c   1.000
_cell.angle_alpha   90.00
_cell.angle_beta   90.00
_cell.angle_gamma   90.00
#
_symmetry.space_group_name_H-M   'P 1'
#
loop_
_entity.id
_entity.type
_entity.pdbx_description
1 polymer ?
#
loop_
_entity_poly.entity_id
_entity_poly.type
_entity_poly.pdbx_seq_one_letter_code
_entity_poly.pdbx_strand_id
1 'polypeptide(L)'
;MKCRHCHAGLKLQFMDLGSSPPSNAYLSAAQLPAPEKWYPLRVLTCTQCWLVQTEDCAHYAELFSDDYAYFSSYSTSWLEHSRRYVEAATQRFALSSASRVVEVAANDGYLLQYVQQAGIPCTGVEPTSSTARAARAKGLDIVEAFFGVALAEQLVADGKAADLIVANNVLAHVPDINDFVAGFARLLKPHGIATFEFPHLTQLVAKCLFDTIYHEHFSYLSLTAVRRIFEANGLGLFDVEEVDTHGGSLRVYAQRRATGERPVEDAVARLLEAEMEAGVSSVAYYAGFQKRADDIRDGLMAFLIEARRAGKRVGAYGAAAKGNTLLNYAGVRTGLLPWVVDRNPAKQGQYMPGSRIPIVDEEHLKRERPDYVLILPWNLKAEVLDQLAYIRDWGGKFVCAVPEIEVR
;
A
#
# COMPACT_ATOMS: atom_id res chain seq x y z
N MET A 1 -9.05 1.03 -22.46
CA MET A 1 -7.76 1.26 -21.79
C MET A 1 -6.69 0.30 -22.33
N LYS A 2 -5.43 0.72 -22.37
CA LYS A 2 -4.27 -0.15 -22.68
C LYS A 2 -3.58 -0.58 -21.37
N CYS A 3 -2.98 -1.75 -21.35
CA CYS A 3 -2.16 -2.22 -20.24
C CYS A 3 -0.97 -1.28 -19.99
N ARG A 4 -0.73 -0.88 -18.74
CA ARG A 4 0.41 -0.03 -18.32
C ARG A 4 1.77 -0.60 -18.71
N HIS A 5 1.91 -1.93 -18.64
CA HIS A 5 3.16 -2.59 -18.96
C HIS A 5 3.30 -2.94 -20.45
N CYS A 6 2.43 -3.80 -20.98
CA CYS A 6 2.60 -4.36 -22.34
C CYS A 6 1.75 -3.67 -23.42
N HIS A 7 0.98 -2.63 -23.07
CA HIS A 7 0.12 -1.86 -23.98
C HIS A 7 -0.99 -2.62 -24.72
N ALA A 8 -1.19 -3.90 -24.42
CA ALA A 8 -2.32 -4.69 -24.90
C ALA A 8 -3.67 -4.10 -24.49
N GLY A 9 -4.71 -4.26 -25.31
CA GLY A 9 -6.07 -3.84 -24.95
C GLY A 9 -6.63 -4.66 -23.78
N LEU A 10 -7.21 -3.97 -22.79
CA LEU A 10 -7.81 -4.60 -21.61
C LEU A 10 -9.30 -4.88 -21.85
N LYS A 11 -9.76 -6.08 -21.50
CA LYS A 11 -11.17 -6.51 -21.62
C LYS A 11 -11.69 -7.30 -20.42
N LEU A 12 -10.83 -8.01 -19.70
CA LEU A 12 -11.23 -8.84 -18.56
C LEU A 12 -11.41 -7.94 -17.33
N GLN A 13 -12.64 -7.70 -16.91
CA GLN A 13 -12.94 -7.03 -15.65
C GLN A 13 -12.59 -7.96 -14.49
N PHE A 14 -11.83 -7.45 -13.52
CA PHE A 14 -11.52 -8.14 -12.27
C PHE A 14 -12.47 -7.70 -11.15
N MET A 15 -12.69 -6.39 -11.01
CA MET A 15 -13.52 -5.81 -9.97
C MET A 15 -14.11 -4.46 -10.42
N ASP A 16 -15.36 -4.20 -10.04
CA ASP A 16 -16.01 -2.89 -10.15
C ASP A 16 -16.57 -2.49 -8.78
N LEU A 17 -16.01 -1.42 -8.20
CA LEU A 17 -16.41 -0.86 -6.91
C LEU A 17 -17.34 0.35 -7.08
N GLY A 18 -17.83 0.61 -8.28
CA GLY A 18 -18.62 1.79 -8.61
C GLY A 18 -17.73 3.03 -8.67
N SER A 19 -18.10 4.08 -7.92
CA SER A 19 -17.32 5.30 -7.82
C SER A 19 -17.07 5.65 -6.37
N SER A 20 -15.92 6.26 -6.08
CA SER A 20 -15.61 6.83 -4.78
C SER A 20 -14.68 8.04 -4.94
N PRO A 21 -14.59 8.93 -3.94
CA PRO A 21 -13.49 9.88 -3.88
C PRO A 21 -12.14 9.18 -3.65
N PRO A 22 -11.01 9.86 -3.91
CA PRO A 22 -9.69 9.34 -3.57
C PRO A 22 -9.59 9.01 -2.07
N SER A 23 -8.97 7.88 -1.76
CA SER A 23 -8.98 7.28 -0.43
C SER A 23 -8.28 8.11 0.65
N ASN A 24 -7.35 8.99 0.29
CA ASN A 24 -6.65 9.88 1.23
C ASN A 24 -7.06 11.37 1.11
N ALA A 25 -8.14 11.69 0.37
CA ALA A 25 -8.64 13.06 0.23
C ALA A 25 -9.52 13.49 1.43
N TYR A 26 -8.98 13.44 2.64
CA TYR A 26 -9.70 13.83 3.86
C TYR A 26 -10.19 15.28 3.79
N LEU A 27 -11.36 15.54 4.38
CA LEU A 27 -11.98 16.86 4.33
C LEU A 27 -11.76 17.60 5.65
N SER A 28 -11.40 18.87 5.58
CA SER A 28 -11.54 19.79 6.71
C SER A 28 -13.00 20.18 6.95
N ALA A 29 -13.31 20.70 8.14
CA ALA A 29 -14.65 21.22 8.44
C ALA A 29 -15.11 22.29 7.44
N ALA A 30 -14.20 23.13 6.94
CA ALA A 30 -14.49 24.17 5.95
C ALA A 30 -14.84 23.62 4.56
N GLN A 31 -14.38 22.41 4.23
CA GLN A 31 -14.66 21.75 2.95
C GLN A 31 -15.97 20.95 2.96
N LEU A 32 -16.57 20.70 4.13
CA LEU A 32 -17.83 19.93 4.20
C LEU A 32 -18.99 20.51 3.39
N PRO A 33 -19.20 21.84 3.27
CA PRO A 33 -20.28 22.37 2.44
C PRO A 33 -20.04 22.18 0.94
N ALA A 34 -18.81 21.89 0.52
CA ALA A 34 -18.42 21.79 -0.90
C ALA A 34 -18.71 20.38 -1.49
N PRO A 35 -18.88 20.29 -2.83
CA PRO A 35 -18.92 19.01 -3.52
C PRO A 35 -17.56 18.30 -3.46
N GLU A 36 -17.59 16.96 -3.51
CA GLU A 36 -16.40 16.13 -3.63
C GLU A 36 -16.27 15.62 -5.07
N LYS A 37 -15.03 15.43 -5.54
CA LYS A 37 -14.76 14.72 -6.79
C LYS A 37 -14.88 13.21 -6.56
N TRP A 38 -15.57 12.53 -7.46
CA TRP A 38 -15.75 11.07 -7.44
C TRP A 38 -15.23 10.50 -8.74
N TYR A 39 -14.49 9.40 -8.65
CA TYR A 39 -13.93 8.71 -9.80
C TYR A 39 -14.42 7.27 -9.83
N PRO A 40 -14.69 6.69 -11.01
CA PRO A 40 -14.90 5.25 -11.14
C PRO A 40 -13.71 4.48 -10.55
N LEU A 41 -13.99 3.37 -9.88
CA LEU A 41 -13.00 2.47 -9.32
C LEU A 41 -13.20 1.08 -9.90
N ARG A 42 -12.67 0.90 -11.11
CA ARG A 42 -12.74 -0.34 -11.88
C ARG A 42 -11.35 -0.90 -12.07
N VAL A 43 -11.22 -2.21 -11.93
CA VAL A 43 -9.97 -2.95 -12.06
C VAL A 43 -10.10 -3.97 -13.18
N LEU A 44 -9.13 -4.00 -14.08
CA LEU A 44 -9.07 -4.90 -15.21
C LEU A 44 -7.78 -5.73 -15.16
N THR A 45 -7.84 -6.90 -15.80
CA THR A 45 -6.71 -7.81 -15.95
C THR A 45 -6.26 -7.85 -17.41
N CYS A 46 -4.97 -7.70 -17.63
CA CYS A 46 -4.39 -7.93 -18.95
C CYS A 46 -4.25 -9.42 -19.25
N THR A 47 -4.91 -9.95 -20.28
CA THR A 47 -4.79 -11.38 -20.65
C THR A 47 -3.53 -11.72 -21.46
N GLN A 48 -2.61 -10.76 -21.66
CA GLN A 48 -1.29 -11.01 -22.26
C GLN A 48 -0.21 -11.10 -21.19
N CYS A 49 -0.07 -10.05 -20.36
CA CYS A 49 0.96 -10.00 -19.33
C CYS A 49 0.48 -10.40 -17.92
N TRP A 50 -0.83 -10.56 -17.71
CA TRP A 50 -1.48 -10.86 -16.41
C TRP A 50 -1.34 -9.78 -15.33
N LEU A 51 -0.91 -8.56 -15.71
CA LEU A 51 -0.98 -7.40 -14.83
C LEU A 51 -2.42 -6.98 -14.60
N VAL A 52 -2.82 -6.99 -13.33
CA VAL A 52 -4.09 -6.46 -12.83
C VAL A 52 -3.90 -4.98 -12.50
N GLN A 53 -4.81 -4.10 -12.93
CA GLN A 53 -4.62 -2.65 -12.85
C GLN A 53 -5.93 -1.87 -12.85
N THR A 54 -5.94 -0.70 -12.23
CA THR A 54 -7.09 0.21 -12.26
C THR A 54 -7.26 0.87 -13.62
N GLU A 55 -8.50 1.21 -13.96
CA GLU A 55 -8.81 2.07 -15.08
C GLU A 55 -8.25 3.49 -14.88
N ASP A 56 -7.65 4.06 -15.93
CA ASP A 56 -7.24 5.46 -15.96
C ASP A 56 -8.49 6.36 -15.96
N CYS A 57 -8.78 6.98 -14.81
CA CYS A 57 -9.95 7.84 -14.62
C CYS A 57 -9.61 9.25 -14.11
N ALA A 58 -8.39 9.47 -13.62
CA ALA A 58 -7.89 10.75 -13.12
C ALA A 58 -6.42 10.91 -13.47
N HIS A 59 -5.94 12.15 -13.58
CA HIS A 59 -4.52 12.41 -13.62
C HIS A 59 -3.91 12.11 -12.24
N TYR A 60 -2.77 11.41 -12.17
CA TYR A 60 -2.18 10.98 -10.89
C TYR A 60 -1.91 12.14 -9.92
N ALA A 61 -1.56 13.32 -10.44
CA ALA A 61 -1.35 14.53 -9.65
C ALA A 61 -2.62 15.01 -8.91
N GLU A 62 -3.81 14.57 -9.30
CA GLU A 62 -5.06 14.86 -8.58
C GLU A 62 -5.32 13.91 -7.41
N LEU A 63 -4.57 12.81 -7.29
CA LEU A 63 -4.70 11.80 -6.24
C LEU A 63 -3.73 12.05 -5.07
N PHE A 64 -2.59 12.70 -5.34
CA PHE A 64 -1.58 13.03 -4.34
C PHE A 64 -1.58 14.56 -4.10
N SER A 65 -2.23 15.01 -3.03
CA SER A 65 -2.21 16.42 -2.63
C SER A 65 -0.93 16.78 -1.88
N ASP A 66 -0.56 18.06 -1.85
CA ASP A 66 0.58 18.57 -1.06
C ASP A 66 0.44 18.25 0.44
N ASP A 67 -0.80 18.12 0.92
CA ASP A 67 -1.17 17.80 2.29
C ASP A 67 -1.39 16.29 2.54
N TYR A 68 -0.76 15.43 1.74
CA TYR A 68 -0.89 13.97 1.86
C TYR A 68 -0.59 13.51 3.31
N ALA A 69 -1.61 13.00 3.99
CA ALA A 69 -1.59 12.74 5.44
C ALA A 69 -1.16 11.31 5.81
N TYR A 70 -0.34 10.66 4.97
CA TYR A 70 0.17 9.31 5.23
C TYR A 70 1.66 9.35 5.63
N PHE A 71 1.89 9.12 6.91
CA PHE A 71 3.22 9.08 7.53
C PHE A 71 3.47 7.66 8.04
N SER A 72 4.47 7.01 7.47
CA SER A 72 4.77 5.60 7.73
C SER A 72 5.26 5.35 9.15
N SER A 73 5.88 6.35 9.78
CA SER A 73 6.44 6.24 11.13
C SER A 73 5.41 6.13 12.26
N TYR A 74 4.09 6.24 12.00
CA TYR A 74 3.06 6.11 13.04
C TYR A 74 2.70 4.65 13.39
N SER A 75 3.14 3.68 12.60
CA SER A 75 2.98 2.25 12.93
C SER A 75 4.27 1.71 13.52
N THR A 76 4.17 1.22 14.76
CA THR A 76 5.33 0.67 15.48
C THR A 76 5.80 -0.62 14.81
N SER A 77 4.85 -1.45 14.37
CA SER A 77 5.14 -2.71 13.68
C SER A 77 5.83 -2.48 12.33
N TRP A 78 5.49 -1.40 11.61
CA TRP A 78 6.14 -1.02 10.35
C TRP A 78 7.57 -0.52 10.54
N LEU A 79 7.83 0.30 11.57
CA LEU A 79 9.19 0.74 11.91
C LEU A 79 10.10 -0.46 12.24
N GLU A 80 9.60 -1.39 13.04
CA GLU A 80 10.35 -2.60 13.40
C GLU A 80 10.60 -3.51 12.18
N HIS A 81 9.62 -3.66 11.29
CA HIS A 81 9.81 -4.36 10.01
C HIS A 81 10.93 -3.74 9.17
N SER A 82 10.97 -2.41 9.12
CA SER A 82 11.97 -1.65 8.35
C SER A 82 13.36 -1.77 8.95
N ARG A 83 13.48 -1.70 10.28
CA ARG A 83 14.74 -1.92 11.00
C ARG A 83 15.31 -3.31 10.70
N ARG A 84 14.48 -4.36 10.85
CA ARG A 84 14.90 -5.75 10.55
C ARG A 84 15.33 -5.93 9.11
N TYR A 85 14.60 -5.31 8.16
CA TYR A 85 15.00 -5.33 6.76
C TYR A 85 16.38 -4.69 6.55
N VAL A 86 16.63 -3.50 7.09
CA VAL A 86 17.91 -2.81 6.93
C VAL A 86 19.05 -3.64 7.53
N GLU A 87 18.85 -4.23 8.70
CA GLU A 87 19.85 -5.12 9.34
C GLU A 87 20.15 -6.33 8.48
N ALA A 88 19.11 -7.04 8.02
CA ALA A 88 19.25 -8.21 7.18
C ALA A 88 19.91 -7.88 5.83
N ALA A 89 19.49 -6.80 5.17
CA ALA A 89 20.07 -6.36 3.88
C ALA A 89 21.52 -5.92 4.04
N THR A 90 21.85 -5.22 5.12
CA THR A 90 23.23 -4.79 5.43
C THR A 90 24.14 -6.00 5.58
N GLN A 91 23.72 -7.00 6.36
CA GLN A 91 24.48 -8.24 6.53
C GLN A 91 24.57 -9.05 5.24
N ARG A 92 23.42 -9.28 4.57
CA ARG A 92 23.30 -10.12 3.37
C ARG A 92 24.12 -9.59 2.20
N PHE A 93 24.23 -8.27 2.07
CA PHE A 93 24.91 -7.62 0.94
C PHE A 93 26.23 -6.93 1.34
N ALA A 94 26.71 -7.18 2.55
CA ALA A 94 27.94 -6.59 3.10
C ALA A 94 28.00 -5.06 2.91
N LEU A 95 26.86 -4.39 3.13
CA LEU A 95 26.78 -2.93 3.01
C LEU A 95 27.59 -2.28 4.13
N SER A 96 28.31 -1.22 3.80
CA SER A 96 29.18 -0.50 4.73
C SER A 96 29.19 1.00 4.42
N SER A 97 30.02 1.76 5.11
CA SER A 97 30.25 3.18 4.82
C SER A 97 30.83 3.43 3.41
N ALA A 98 31.36 2.40 2.73
CA ALA A 98 31.78 2.47 1.33
C ALA A 98 30.64 2.24 0.33
N SER A 99 29.47 1.80 0.81
CA SER A 99 28.28 1.55 0.00
C SER A 99 27.40 2.81 -0.12
N ARG A 100 26.45 2.77 -1.05
CA ARG A 100 25.38 3.77 -1.18
C ARG A 100 24.02 3.09 -1.29
N VAL A 101 23.09 3.56 -0.47
CA VAL A 101 21.69 3.11 -0.49
C VAL A 101 20.80 4.23 -1.02
N VAL A 102 19.84 3.91 -1.88
CA VAL A 102 18.78 4.83 -2.28
C VAL A 102 17.42 4.25 -1.94
N GLU A 103 16.57 5.01 -1.26
CA GLU A 103 15.14 4.65 -1.09
C GLU A 103 14.29 5.50 -2.02
N VAL A 104 13.46 4.87 -2.85
CA VAL A 104 12.48 5.54 -3.71
C VAL A 104 11.12 5.50 -3.04
N ALA A 105 10.44 6.65 -2.99
CA ALA A 105 9.29 6.94 -2.13
C ALA A 105 9.63 6.76 -0.64
N ALA A 106 10.65 7.51 -0.20
CA ALA A 106 11.19 7.42 1.16
C ALA A 106 10.25 7.91 2.27
N ASN A 107 9.14 8.58 1.91
CA ASN A 107 8.14 9.11 2.81
C ASN A 107 8.79 9.98 3.91
N ASP A 108 8.43 9.78 5.18
CA ASP A 108 8.99 10.51 6.31
C ASP A 108 10.38 9.99 6.75
N GLY A 109 11.05 9.19 5.92
CA GLY A 109 12.37 8.61 6.18
C GLY A 109 12.33 7.45 7.18
N TYR A 110 11.18 6.75 7.27
CA TYR A 110 10.97 5.65 8.22
C TYR A 110 12.02 4.54 8.10
N LEU A 111 12.48 4.20 6.89
CA LEU A 111 13.50 3.17 6.64
C LEU A 111 14.90 3.77 6.59
N LEU A 112 15.11 4.87 5.84
CA LEU A 112 16.43 5.50 5.70
C LEU A 112 17.08 5.92 7.02
N GLN A 113 16.31 6.24 8.06
CA GLN A 113 16.88 6.52 9.38
C GLN A 113 17.73 5.35 9.91
N TYR A 114 17.34 4.11 9.65
CA TYR A 114 18.09 2.92 10.10
C TYR A 114 19.33 2.69 9.25
N VAL A 115 19.28 3.05 7.95
CA VAL A 115 20.44 3.02 7.06
C VAL A 115 21.49 4.04 7.51
N GLN A 116 21.04 5.25 7.86
CA GLN A 116 21.89 6.30 8.43
C GLN A 116 22.49 5.88 9.78
N GLN A 117 21.71 5.26 10.67
CA GLN A 117 22.18 4.73 11.95
C GLN A 117 23.25 3.64 11.79
N ALA A 118 23.16 2.84 10.72
CA ALA A 118 24.19 1.86 10.35
C ALA A 118 25.46 2.49 9.76
N GLY A 119 25.52 3.82 9.61
CA GLY A 119 26.67 4.54 9.07
C GLY A 119 26.83 4.41 7.55
N ILE A 120 25.76 4.03 6.83
CA ILE A 120 25.78 3.84 5.38
C ILE A 120 25.27 5.11 4.70
N PRO A 121 26.03 5.70 3.75
CA PRO A 121 25.56 6.82 2.94
C PRO A 121 24.23 6.50 2.23
N CYS A 122 23.23 7.36 2.41
CA CYS A 122 21.92 7.14 1.81
C CYS A 122 21.27 8.42 1.27
N THR A 123 20.44 8.26 0.24
CA THR A 123 19.61 9.32 -0.35
C THR A 123 18.19 8.81 -0.52
N GLY A 124 17.19 9.62 -0.15
CA GLY A 124 15.79 9.33 -0.42
C GLY A 124 15.26 10.12 -1.61
N VAL A 125 14.31 9.54 -2.34
CA VAL A 125 13.50 10.24 -3.34
C VAL A 125 12.06 10.25 -2.83
N GLU A 126 11.48 11.43 -2.64
CA GLU A 126 10.13 11.59 -2.07
C GLU A 126 9.40 12.79 -2.71
N PRO A 127 8.38 12.59 -3.56
CA PRO A 127 7.73 13.69 -4.26
C PRO A 127 6.86 14.58 -3.35
N THR A 128 6.38 14.09 -2.20
CA THR A 128 5.47 14.83 -1.33
C THR A 128 6.25 15.72 -0.35
N SER A 129 6.05 17.04 -0.45
CA SER A 129 6.77 18.03 0.35
C SER A 129 6.64 17.85 1.86
N SER A 130 5.47 17.47 2.37
CA SER A 130 5.24 17.30 3.82
C SER A 130 6.11 16.19 4.43
N THR A 131 6.17 15.04 3.76
CA THR A 131 6.95 13.87 4.21
C THR A 131 8.43 14.08 3.92
N ALA A 132 8.80 14.67 2.78
CA ALA A 132 10.17 15.07 2.47
C ALA A 132 10.75 16.03 3.52
N ARG A 133 9.98 17.01 4.00
CA ARG A 133 10.38 17.88 5.12
C ARG A 133 10.59 17.11 6.41
N ALA A 134 9.71 16.17 6.75
CA ALA A 134 9.84 15.34 7.94
C ALA A 134 11.09 14.46 7.90
N ALA A 135 11.40 13.87 6.74
CA ALA A 135 12.62 13.11 6.52
C ALA A 135 13.89 13.99 6.63
N ARG A 136 13.90 15.19 6.03
CA ARG A 136 15.00 16.15 6.17
C ARG A 136 15.23 16.60 7.60
N ALA A 137 14.16 16.75 8.40
CA ALA A 137 14.27 17.07 9.82
C ALA A 137 14.99 15.99 10.65
N LYS A 138 15.03 14.74 10.15
CA LYS A 138 15.85 13.64 10.70
C LYS A 138 17.32 13.70 10.23
N GLY A 139 17.70 14.69 9.43
CA GLY A 139 19.05 14.83 8.88
C GLY A 139 19.33 13.96 7.64
N LEU A 140 18.28 13.51 6.94
CA LEU A 140 18.39 12.69 5.73
C LEU A 140 18.53 13.55 4.46
N ASP A 141 19.34 13.09 3.50
CA ASP A 141 19.42 13.65 2.15
C ASP A 141 18.20 13.22 1.33
N ILE A 142 17.31 14.15 1.00
CA ILE A 142 16.06 13.88 0.29
C ILE A 142 15.94 14.74 -0.97
N VAL A 143 15.80 14.05 -2.11
CA VAL A 143 15.46 14.63 -3.41
C VAL A 143 13.95 14.64 -3.56
N GLU A 144 13.36 15.82 -3.66
CA GLU A 144 11.91 15.98 -3.77
C GLU A 144 11.48 15.97 -5.24
N ALA A 145 11.21 14.77 -5.76
CA ALA A 145 10.85 14.55 -7.15
C ALA A 145 10.15 13.20 -7.33
N PHE A 146 9.41 13.04 -8.44
CA PHE A 146 8.98 11.72 -8.90
C PHE A 146 10.16 10.95 -9.49
N PHE A 147 10.21 9.65 -9.25
CA PHE A 147 11.27 8.79 -9.75
C PHE A 147 10.94 8.20 -11.14
N GLY A 148 11.96 8.13 -11.99
CA GLY A 148 11.89 7.67 -13.37
C GLY A 148 13.28 7.65 -13.99
N VAL A 149 13.39 7.32 -15.29
CA VAL A 149 14.70 7.24 -15.98
C VAL A 149 15.46 8.56 -15.90
N ALA A 150 14.79 9.70 -16.15
CA ALA A 150 15.44 11.01 -16.17
C ALA A 150 16.09 11.36 -14.82
N LEU A 151 15.38 11.13 -13.71
CA LEU A 151 15.94 11.38 -12.37
C LEU A 151 17.06 10.38 -12.05
N ALA A 152 16.91 9.11 -12.42
CA ALA A 152 17.94 8.10 -12.22
C ALA A 152 19.26 8.49 -12.92
N GLU A 153 19.20 8.98 -14.16
CA GLU A 153 20.36 9.45 -14.92
C GLU A 153 21.02 10.67 -14.28
N GLN A 154 20.22 11.63 -13.80
CA GLN A 154 20.74 12.78 -13.05
C GLN A 154 21.47 12.33 -11.78
N LEU A 155 20.87 11.43 -10.99
CA LEU A 155 21.49 10.90 -9.77
C LEU A 155 22.79 10.15 -10.06
N VAL A 156 22.88 9.41 -11.17
CA VAL A 156 24.13 8.78 -11.60
C VAL A 156 25.19 9.84 -11.95
N ALA A 157 24.82 10.89 -12.68
CA ALA A 157 25.73 12.00 -13.01
C ALA A 157 26.25 12.72 -11.74
N ASP A 158 25.42 12.79 -10.70
CA ASP A 158 25.77 13.35 -9.39
C ASP A 158 26.58 12.37 -8.51
N GLY A 159 27.01 11.22 -9.04
CA GLY A 159 27.78 10.22 -8.32
C GLY A 159 26.96 9.42 -7.29
N LYS A 160 25.63 9.41 -7.42
CA LYS A 160 24.70 8.72 -6.49
C LYS A 160 24.25 7.33 -6.97
N ALA A 161 24.98 6.70 -7.91
CA ALA A 161 24.73 5.31 -8.28
C ALA A 161 24.76 4.38 -7.04
N ALA A 162 23.80 3.47 -6.94
CA ALA A 162 23.51 2.76 -5.69
C ALA A 162 24.00 1.30 -5.68
N ASP A 163 24.53 0.85 -4.55
CA ASP A 163 24.78 -0.57 -4.28
C ASP A 163 23.48 -1.29 -3.89
N LEU A 164 22.57 -0.57 -3.23
CA LEU A 164 21.21 -1.04 -2.93
C LEU A 164 20.21 0.08 -3.25
N ILE A 165 19.17 -0.25 -4.02
CA ILE A 165 17.99 0.60 -4.18
C ILE A 165 16.75 -0.11 -3.62
N VAL A 166 15.91 0.62 -2.88
CA VAL A 166 14.76 0.09 -2.15
C VAL A 166 13.49 0.81 -2.58
N ALA A 167 12.43 0.04 -2.84
CA ALA A 167 11.09 0.57 -3.11
C ALA A 167 10.04 -0.27 -2.36
N ASN A 168 9.64 0.21 -1.18
CA ASN A 168 8.60 -0.45 -0.40
C ASN A 168 7.24 0.21 -0.67
N ASN A 169 6.26 -0.62 -1.01
CA ASN A 169 4.86 -0.24 -1.25
C ASN A 169 4.64 0.84 -2.31
N VAL A 170 5.62 1.15 -3.16
CA VAL A 170 5.47 2.18 -4.21
C VAL A 170 5.22 1.61 -5.60
N LEU A 171 5.70 0.41 -5.93
CA LEU A 171 5.60 -0.12 -7.30
C LEU A 171 4.14 -0.21 -7.80
N ALA A 172 3.20 -0.52 -6.90
CA ALA A 172 1.76 -0.53 -7.17
C ALA A 172 1.16 0.86 -7.43
N HIS A 173 1.83 1.93 -6.99
CA HIS A 173 1.39 3.32 -7.05
C HIS A 173 1.92 4.09 -8.28
N VAL A 174 2.63 3.42 -9.18
CA VAL A 174 3.25 4.07 -10.34
C VAL A 174 2.36 3.94 -11.58
N PRO A 175 1.93 5.06 -12.21
CA PRO A 175 1.20 5.02 -13.47
C PRO A 175 2.03 4.51 -14.65
N ASP A 176 3.27 4.99 -14.79
CA ASP A 176 4.26 4.51 -15.78
C ASP A 176 5.24 3.53 -15.14
N ILE A 177 4.76 2.30 -14.97
CA ILE A 177 5.53 1.23 -14.32
C ILE A 177 6.81 0.85 -15.10
N ASN A 178 6.85 1.11 -16.41
CA ASN A 178 8.04 0.79 -17.22
C ASN A 178 9.14 1.83 -16.99
N ASP A 179 8.82 3.13 -17.06
CA ASP A 179 9.81 4.19 -16.78
C ASP A 179 10.40 4.07 -15.37
N PHE A 180 9.56 3.79 -14.38
CA PHE A 180 9.99 3.60 -13.01
C PHE A 180 10.98 2.45 -12.87
N VAL A 181 10.64 1.25 -13.36
CA VAL A 181 11.52 0.07 -13.26
C VAL A 181 12.79 0.24 -14.10
N ALA A 182 12.72 0.89 -15.26
CA ALA A 182 13.89 1.23 -16.06
C ALA A 182 14.82 2.21 -15.31
N GLY A 183 14.27 3.16 -14.56
CA GLY A 183 15.02 4.05 -13.67
C GLY A 183 15.82 3.29 -12.61
N PHE A 184 15.25 2.23 -12.03
CA PHE A 184 15.99 1.34 -11.10
C PHE A 184 17.20 0.71 -11.78
N ALA A 185 16.99 0.13 -12.97
CA ALA A 185 18.09 -0.45 -13.73
C ALA A 185 19.18 0.60 -14.04
N ARG A 186 18.82 1.85 -14.36
CA ARG A 186 19.77 2.94 -14.63
C ARG A 186 20.54 3.42 -13.40
N LEU A 187 19.90 3.52 -12.24
CA LEU A 187 20.53 4.03 -11.01
C LEU A 187 21.45 3.01 -10.31
N LEU A 188 21.22 1.72 -10.52
CA LEU A 188 22.06 0.67 -9.91
C LEU A 188 23.53 0.75 -10.35
N LYS A 189 24.46 0.41 -9.46
CA LYS A 189 25.81 0.02 -9.86
C LYS A 189 25.79 -1.33 -10.61
N PRO A 190 26.83 -1.71 -11.36
CA PRO A 190 26.85 -2.97 -12.12
C PRO A 190 26.46 -4.22 -11.33
N HIS A 191 26.89 -4.33 -10.07
CA HIS A 191 26.57 -5.43 -9.16
C HIS A 191 25.62 -5.03 -8.02
N GLY A 192 24.95 -3.88 -8.18
CA GLY A 192 23.99 -3.40 -7.20
C GLY A 192 22.68 -4.21 -7.22
N ILE A 193 21.93 -4.09 -6.14
CA ILE A 193 20.69 -4.84 -5.90
C ILE A 193 19.51 -3.87 -5.82
N ALA A 194 18.42 -4.22 -6.47
CA ALA A 194 17.13 -3.59 -6.25
C ALA A 194 16.25 -4.49 -5.40
N THR A 195 15.55 -3.89 -4.44
CA THR A 195 14.54 -4.57 -3.65
C THR A 195 13.22 -3.85 -3.77
N PHE A 196 12.15 -4.63 -3.90
CA PHE A 196 10.79 -4.09 -3.94
C PHE A 196 9.92 -4.88 -2.98
N GLU A 197 9.12 -4.21 -2.17
CA GLU A 197 8.09 -4.82 -1.34
C GLU A 197 6.72 -4.36 -1.82
N PHE A 198 5.78 -5.27 -2.05
CA PHE A 198 4.42 -4.93 -2.49
C PHE A 198 3.39 -6.00 -2.12
N PRO A 199 2.11 -5.62 -1.91
CA PRO A 199 1.02 -6.57 -1.67
C PRO A 199 0.91 -7.63 -2.77
N HIS A 200 0.76 -8.88 -2.37
CA HIS A 200 0.72 -10.01 -3.29
C HIS A 200 -0.69 -10.22 -3.85
N LEU A 201 -0.82 -10.23 -5.17
CA LEU A 201 -2.10 -10.46 -5.85
C LEU A 201 -2.77 -11.76 -5.40
N THR A 202 -2.01 -12.82 -5.13
CA THR A 202 -2.63 -14.09 -4.71
C THR A 202 -3.26 -14.00 -3.32
N GLN A 203 -2.65 -13.22 -2.41
CA GLN A 203 -3.20 -12.98 -1.09
C GLN A 203 -4.45 -12.09 -1.16
N LEU A 204 -4.43 -11.08 -2.03
CA LEU A 204 -5.62 -10.26 -2.33
C LEU A 204 -6.79 -11.14 -2.80
N VAL A 205 -6.55 -12.04 -3.77
CA VAL A 205 -7.60 -12.92 -4.30
C VAL A 205 -8.02 -13.97 -3.29
N ALA A 206 -7.10 -14.64 -2.60
CA ALA A 206 -7.40 -15.70 -1.64
C ALA A 206 -8.23 -15.17 -0.47
N LYS A 207 -7.82 -14.04 0.11
CA LYS A 207 -8.46 -13.42 1.29
C LYS A 207 -9.50 -12.36 0.94
N CYS A 208 -9.82 -12.17 -0.34
CA CYS A 208 -10.77 -11.14 -0.80
C CYS A 208 -10.50 -9.75 -0.21
N LEU A 209 -9.25 -9.30 -0.26
CA LEU A 209 -8.79 -8.01 0.28
C LEU A 209 -9.19 -6.85 -0.67
N PHE A 210 -10.45 -6.79 -1.10
CA PHE A 210 -10.90 -5.81 -2.10
C PHE A 210 -10.79 -4.37 -1.58
N ASP A 211 -10.77 -4.18 -0.26
CA ASP A 211 -10.62 -2.87 0.36
C ASP A 211 -9.23 -2.27 0.12
N THR A 212 -8.23 -3.08 -0.29
CA THR A 212 -6.94 -2.57 -0.78
C THR A 212 -7.00 -2.06 -2.23
N ILE A 213 -8.17 -2.06 -2.87
CA ILE A 213 -8.38 -1.44 -4.17
C ILE A 213 -8.79 0.02 -3.96
N TYR A 214 -7.96 0.96 -4.38
CA TYR A 214 -8.25 2.40 -4.36
C TYR A 214 -7.43 3.10 -5.45
N HIS A 215 -7.77 4.35 -5.76
CA HIS A 215 -7.24 5.06 -6.93
C HIS A 215 -5.72 5.19 -6.96
N GLU A 216 -5.08 5.28 -5.79
CA GLU A 216 -3.62 5.38 -5.67
C GLU A 216 -2.91 4.04 -5.96
N HIS A 217 -3.60 2.90 -5.88
CA HIS A 217 -3.11 1.59 -6.30
C HIS A 217 -3.42 1.33 -7.78
N PHE A 218 -2.53 1.80 -8.65
CA PHE A 218 -2.63 1.63 -10.10
C PHE A 218 -2.47 0.18 -10.56
N SER A 219 -1.72 -0.63 -9.83
CA SER A 219 -1.38 -2.02 -10.20
C SER A 219 -1.48 -2.98 -9.01
N TYR A 220 -1.89 -4.22 -9.27
CA TYR A 220 -1.95 -5.32 -8.30
C TYR A 220 -1.06 -6.46 -8.79
N LEU A 221 -0.08 -6.84 -7.97
CA LEU A 221 1.16 -7.45 -8.47
C LEU A 221 1.27 -8.92 -8.06
N SER A 222 1.41 -9.79 -9.06
CA SER A 222 1.90 -11.17 -8.90
C SER A 222 3.37 -11.23 -9.30
N LEU A 223 4.10 -12.24 -8.83
CA LEU A 223 5.47 -12.50 -9.26
C LEU A 223 5.53 -12.75 -10.77
N THR A 224 4.52 -13.41 -11.33
CA THR A 224 4.35 -13.67 -12.76
C THR A 224 4.37 -12.38 -13.59
N ALA A 225 3.59 -11.37 -13.18
CA ALA A 225 3.55 -10.08 -13.87
C ALA A 225 4.83 -9.27 -13.62
N VAL A 226 5.32 -9.25 -12.38
CA VAL A 226 6.52 -8.51 -11.98
C VAL A 226 7.76 -9.00 -12.69
N ARG A 227 7.95 -10.32 -12.84
CA ARG A 227 9.06 -10.89 -13.62
C ARG A 227 9.10 -10.32 -15.04
N ARG A 228 7.96 -10.27 -15.72
CA ARG A 228 7.86 -9.74 -17.09
C ARG A 228 8.17 -8.25 -17.15
N ILE A 229 7.66 -7.48 -16.20
CA ILE A 229 7.93 -6.04 -16.08
C ILE A 229 9.44 -5.82 -15.88
N PHE A 230 10.07 -6.57 -14.98
CA PHE A 230 11.48 -6.41 -14.65
C PHE A 230 12.36 -6.78 -15.83
N GLU A 231 12.13 -7.93 -16.45
CA GLU A 231 12.92 -8.40 -17.59
C GLU A 231 12.87 -7.43 -18.78
N ALA A 232 11.68 -6.88 -19.07
CA ALA A 232 11.51 -5.90 -20.14
C ALA A 232 12.24 -4.58 -19.87
N ASN A 233 12.45 -4.22 -18.60
CA ASN A 233 13.03 -2.95 -18.17
C ASN A 233 14.46 -3.10 -17.61
N GLY A 234 15.14 -4.21 -17.94
CA GLY A 234 16.57 -4.39 -17.67
C GLY A 234 16.92 -4.91 -16.28
N LEU A 235 15.94 -5.37 -15.50
CA LEU A 235 16.14 -6.06 -14.24
C LEU A 235 15.90 -7.57 -14.39
N GLY A 236 16.59 -8.37 -13.58
CA GLY A 236 16.35 -9.80 -13.44
C GLY A 236 16.14 -10.14 -11.97
N LEU A 237 15.08 -10.89 -11.67
CA LEU A 237 14.82 -11.42 -10.33
C LEU A 237 15.87 -12.50 -10.00
N PHE A 238 16.39 -12.46 -8.77
CA PHE A 238 17.26 -13.52 -8.27
C PHE A 238 16.78 -14.13 -6.96
N ASP A 239 15.89 -13.47 -6.21
CA ASP A 239 15.30 -14.04 -5.00
C ASP A 239 13.91 -13.41 -4.69
N VAL A 240 13.14 -14.08 -3.84
CA VAL A 240 11.83 -13.61 -3.36
C VAL A 240 11.53 -14.15 -1.97
N GLU A 241 10.98 -13.29 -1.12
CA GLU A 241 10.49 -13.60 0.21
C GLU A 241 8.99 -13.26 0.30
N GLU A 242 8.20 -14.17 0.86
CA GLU A 242 6.84 -13.85 1.30
C GLU A 242 6.90 -13.19 2.68
N VAL A 243 6.23 -12.04 2.85
CA VAL A 243 6.21 -11.29 4.11
C VAL A 243 4.77 -10.97 4.51
N ASP A 244 4.47 -10.95 5.80
CA ASP A 244 3.09 -10.82 6.31
C ASP A 244 2.51 -9.40 6.23
N THR A 245 3.30 -8.42 5.76
CA THR A 245 2.88 -7.02 5.70
C THR A 245 1.68 -6.85 4.76
N HIS A 246 0.79 -5.91 5.11
CA HIS A 246 -0.39 -5.55 4.32
C HIS A 246 -1.33 -6.71 3.93
N GLY A 247 -1.36 -7.79 4.73
CA GLY A 247 -2.21 -8.96 4.48
C GLY A 247 -1.55 -10.05 3.66
N GLY A 248 -0.25 -9.92 3.39
CA GLY A 248 0.56 -10.82 2.58
C GLY A 248 1.13 -10.07 1.38
N SER A 249 2.45 -9.92 1.40
CA SER A 249 3.22 -9.17 0.41
C SER A 249 4.39 -10.02 -0.08
N LEU A 250 4.96 -9.62 -1.21
CA LEU A 250 6.23 -10.15 -1.68
C LEU A 250 7.30 -9.09 -1.46
N ARG A 251 8.48 -9.53 -0.99
CA ARG A 251 9.73 -8.80 -1.15
C ARG A 251 10.55 -9.50 -2.21
N VAL A 252 10.77 -8.83 -3.33
CA VAL A 252 11.58 -9.37 -4.43
C VAL A 252 12.95 -8.71 -4.46
N TYR A 253 13.94 -9.50 -4.87
CA TYR A 253 15.31 -9.06 -5.06
C TYR A 253 15.67 -9.18 -6.53
N ALA A 254 16.14 -8.08 -7.09
CA ALA A 254 16.51 -7.98 -8.48
C ALA A 254 17.90 -7.39 -8.66
N GLN A 255 18.51 -7.69 -9.78
CA GLN A 255 19.80 -7.15 -10.21
C GLN A 255 19.69 -6.69 -11.66
N ARG A 256 20.68 -5.93 -12.13
CA ARG A 256 20.77 -5.59 -13.56
C ARG A 256 20.86 -6.86 -14.38
N ARG A 257 20.00 -7.03 -15.39
CA ARG A 257 20.01 -8.24 -16.23
C ARG A 257 21.29 -8.37 -17.06
N ALA A 258 21.92 -7.25 -17.41
CA ALA A 258 23.12 -7.22 -18.26
C ALA A 258 24.43 -7.53 -17.50
N THR A 259 24.49 -7.23 -16.19
CA THR A 259 25.73 -7.27 -15.40
C THR A 259 25.60 -8.00 -14.06
N GLY A 260 24.38 -8.43 -13.71
CA GLY A 260 24.10 -9.16 -12.48
C GLY A 260 24.67 -10.58 -12.55
N GLU A 261 25.33 -10.98 -11.48
CA GLU A 261 26.03 -12.28 -11.38
C GLU A 261 25.41 -13.18 -10.31
N ARG A 262 24.41 -12.70 -9.55
CA ARG A 262 23.78 -13.51 -8.51
C ARG A 262 22.99 -14.66 -9.13
N PRO A 263 23.15 -15.89 -8.63
CA PRO A 263 22.33 -17.02 -9.08
C PRO A 263 20.87 -16.77 -8.69
N VAL A 264 19.95 -17.29 -9.51
CA VAL A 264 18.52 -17.25 -9.18
C VAL A 264 18.24 -18.35 -8.15
N GLU A 265 17.73 -17.95 -7.00
CA GLU A 265 17.37 -18.86 -5.91
C GLU A 265 16.11 -19.67 -6.25
N ASP A 266 16.03 -20.90 -5.73
CA ASP A 266 14.91 -21.81 -5.96
C ASP A 266 13.55 -21.23 -5.51
N ALA A 267 13.56 -20.27 -4.58
CA ALA A 267 12.36 -19.59 -4.11
C ALA A 267 11.58 -18.90 -5.24
N VAL A 268 12.29 -18.36 -6.24
CA VAL A 268 11.67 -17.72 -7.40
C VAL A 268 10.89 -18.75 -8.23
N ALA A 269 11.50 -19.91 -8.50
CA ALA A 269 10.86 -20.98 -9.27
C ALA A 269 9.64 -21.53 -8.53
N ARG A 270 9.79 -21.85 -7.24
CA ARG A 270 8.69 -22.37 -6.40
C ARG A 270 7.49 -21.43 -6.37
N LEU A 271 7.70 -20.12 -6.21
CA LEU A 271 6.60 -19.17 -6.14
C LEU A 271 5.93 -18.95 -7.51
N LEU A 272 6.69 -18.97 -8.61
CA LEU A 272 6.11 -18.94 -9.96
C LEU A 272 5.27 -20.18 -10.27
N GLU A 273 5.73 -21.36 -9.83
CA GLU A 273 4.96 -22.61 -9.94
C GLU A 273 3.68 -22.54 -9.11
N ALA A 274 3.74 -22.08 -7.87
CA ALA A 274 2.56 -21.89 -7.02
C ALA A 274 1.54 -20.92 -7.65
N GLU A 275 1.98 -19.81 -8.24
CA GLU A 275 1.09 -18.89 -8.97
C GLU A 275 0.48 -19.51 -10.22
N MET A 276 1.24 -20.34 -10.94
CA MET A 276 0.76 -21.08 -12.09
C MET A 276 -0.30 -22.10 -11.70
N GLU A 277 -0.06 -22.89 -10.65
CA GLU A 277 -1.00 -23.87 -10.10
C GLU A 277 -2.27 -23.22 -9.57
N ALA A 278 -2.15 -22.06 -8.91
CA ALA A 278 -3.30 -21.25 -8.50
C ALA A 278 -4.12 -20.75 -9.71
N GLY A 279 -3.50 -20.68 -10.90
CA GLY A 279 -4.17 -20.27 -12.12
C GLY A 279 -4.07 -18.78 -12.42
N VAL A 280 -3.11 -18.04 -11.83
CA VAL A 280 -2.92 -16.59 -12.04
C VAL A 280 -2.89 -16.20 -13.52
N SER A 281 -2.38 -17.09 -14.37
CA SER A 281 -2.34 -16.90 -15.83
C SER A 281 -3.59 -17.43 -16.56
N SER A 282 -4.77 -17.38 -15.94
CA SER A 282 -6.02 -17.88 -16.51
C SER A 282 -7.19 -16.94 -16.21
N VAL A 283 -8.19 -16.92 -17.09
CA VAL A 283 -9.41 -16.13 -16.88
C VAL A 283 -10.20 -16.64 -15.66
N ALA A 284 -10.21 -17.95 -15.44
CA ALA A 284 -10.99 -18.58 -14.37
C ALA A 284 -10.56 -18.14 -12.96
N TYR A 285 -9.28 -17.87 -12.75
CA TYR A 285 -8.73 -17.43 -11.47
C TYR A 285 -9.34 -16.11 -10.96
N TYR A 286 -9.69 -15.21 -11.88
CA TYR A 286 -10.26 -13.90 -11.56
C TYR A 286 -11.79 -13.93 -11.38
N ALA A 287 -12.44 -15.04 -11.75
CA ALA A 287 -13.89 -15.18 -11.64
C ALA A 287 -14.32 -15.26 -10.16
N GLY A 288 -15.53 -14.76 -9.86
CA GLY A 288 -16.13 -14.86 -8.52
C GLY A 288 -15.55 -13.91 -7.47
N PHE A 289 -14.49 -13.14 -7.77
CA PHE A 289 -13.95 -12.13 -6.85
C PHE A 289 -15.00 -11.05 -6.51
N GLN A 290 -15.68 -10.51 -7.53
CA GLN A 290 -16.76 -9.53 -7.37
C GLN A 290 -17.82 -9.99 -6.36
N LYS A 291 -18.35 -11.22 -6.53
CA LYS A 291 -19.38 -11.77 -5.64
C LYS A 291 -18.90 -11.84 -4.19
N ARG A 292 -17.66 -12.26 -3.94
CA ARG A 292 -17.12 -12.33 -2.56
C ARG A 292 -16.99 -10.93 -1.94
N ALA A 293 -16.60 -9.94 -2.72
CA ALA A 293 -16.57 -8.55 -2.25
C ALA A 293 -17.98 -7.99 -1.99
N ASP A 294 -18.96 -8.33 -2.84
CA ASP A 294 -20.38 -8.03 -2.61
C ASP A 294 -20.89 -8.67 -1.31
N ASP A 295 -20.55 -9.94 -1.05
CA ASP A 295 -20.94 -10.65 0.17
C ASP A 295 -20.35 -9.98 1.44
N ILE A 296 -19.09 -9.51 1.38
CA ILE A 296 -18.47 -8.75 2.48
C ILE A 296 -19.17 -7.40 2.69
N ARG A 297 -19.44 -6.67 1.60
CA ARG A 297 -20.18 -5.40 1.63
C ARG A 297 -21.53 -5.57 2.33
N ASP A 298 -22.28 -6.59 1.91
CA ASP A 298 -23.62 -6.87 2.43
C ASP A 298 -23.56 -7.34 3.88
N GLY A 299 -22.56 -8.15 4.25
CA GLY A 299 -22.30 -8.56 5.63
C GLY A 299 -22.03 -7.38 6.57
N LEU A 300 -21.18 -6.43 6.17
CA LEU A 300 -20.92 -5.21 6.94
C LEU A 300 -22.19 -4.38 7.12
N MET A 301 -22.97 -4.20 6.05
CA MET A 301 -24.21 -3.44 6.11
C MET A 301 -25.25 -4.10 7.01
N ALA A 302 -25.42 -5.42 6.93
CA ALA A 302 -26.30 -6.18 7.81
C ALA A 302 -25.89 -5.99 9.28
N PHE A 303 -24.61 -6.18 9.58
CA PHE A 303 -24.06 -6.01 10.93
C PHE A 303 -24.36 -4.62 11.53
N LEU A 304 -24.08 -3.54 10.79
CA LEU A 304 -24.30 -2.17 11.27
C LEU A 304 -25.78 -1.87 11.50
N ILE A 305 -26.66 -2.34 10.60
CA ILE A 305 -28.11 -2.15 10.74
C ILE A 305 -28.65 -2.92 11.95
N GLU A 306 -28.21 -4.17 12.15
CA GLU A 306 -28.60 -5.01 13.28
C GLU A 306 -28.13 -4.43 14.61
N ALA A 307 -26.87 -3.98 14.69
CA ALA A 307 -26.34 -3.30 15.86
C ALA A 307 -27.20 -2.08 16.22
N ARG A 308 -27.50 -1.21 15.25
CA ARG A 308 -28.37 -0.04 15.48
C ARG A 308 -29.77 -0.43 15.96
N ARG A 309 -30.40 -1.44 15.34
CA ARG A 309 -31.73 -1.94 15.73
C ARG A 309 -31.75 -2.51 17.15
N ALA A 310 -30.65 -3.12 17.57
CA ALA A 310 -30.45 -3.61 18.93
C ALA A 310 -30.06 -2.51 19.94
N GLY A 311 -30.03 -1.23 19.52
CA GLY A 311 -29.59 -0.11 20.35
C GLY A 311 -28.10 -0.14 20.69
N LYS A 312 -27.30 -0.92 19.96
CA LYS A 312 -25.85 -1.06 20.15
C LYS A 312 -25.11 0.07 19.46
N ARG A 313 -24.09 0.60 20.13
CA ARG A 313 -23.25 1.67 19.61
C ARG A 313 -22.02 1.06 18.93
N VAL A 314 -21.77 1.51 17.70
CA VAL A 314 -20.60 1.10 16.91
C VAL A 314 -19.70 2.32 16.73
N GLY A 315 -18.41 2.18 17.04
CA GLY A 315 -17.35 3.09 16.61
C GLY A 315 -16.40 2.37 15.66
N ALA A 316 -15.52 3.12 14.99
CA ALA A 316 -14.45 2.52 14.20
C ALA A 316 -13.08 3.01 14.65
N TYR A 317 -12.06 2.24 14.33
CA TYR A 317 -10.66 2.56 14.58
C TYR A 317 -9.84 2.48 13.29
N GLY A 318 -8.97 3.47 13.09
CA GLY A 318 -8.06 3.66 11.97
C GLY A 318 -8.72 4.25 10.73
N ALA A 319 -8.52 5.55 10.48
CA ALA A 319 -8.91 6.24 9.27
C ALA A 319 -7.94 5.90 8.11
N ALA A 320 -7.88 4.63 7.70
CA ALA A 320 -7.00 4.15 6.64
C ALA A 320 -7.65 4.23 5.25
N ALA A 321 -6.84 4.39 4.21
CA ALA A 321 -7.28 4.42 2.80
C ALA A 321 -8.21 3.24 2.44
N LYS A 322 -7.81 2.02 2.81
CA LYS A 322 -8.64 0.82 2.63
C LYS A 322 -9.97 0.83 3.38
N GLY A 323 -9.98 1.41 4.59
CA GLY A 323 -11.22 1.65 5.33
C GLY A 323 -12.17 2.55 4.55
N ASN A 324 -11.64 3.59 3.89
CA ASN A 324 -12.43 4.45 3.02
C ASN A 324 -13.01 3.69 1.82
N THR A 325 -12.26 2.79 1.19
CA THR A 325 -12.80 1.93 0.13
C THR A 325 -13.97 1.09 0.63
N LEU A 326 -13.78 0.36 1.73
CA LEU A 326 -14.82 -0.48 2.33
C LEU A 326 -16.09 0.32 2.65
N LEU A 327 -15.95 1.45 3.34
CA LEU A 327 -17.08 2.27 3.77
C LEU A 327 -17.80 2.92 2.59
N ASN A 328 -17.10 3.37 1.56
CA ASN A 328 -17.72 3.95 0.36
C ASN A 328 -18.45 2.88 -0.46
N TYR A 329 -17.82 1.72 -0.67
CA TYR A 329 -18.44 0.64 -1.41
C TYR A 329 -19.69 0.08 -0.72
N ALA A 330 -19.67 0.00 0.61
CA ALA A 330 -20.83 -0.38 1.41
C ALA A 330 -21.88 0.73 1.57
N GLY A 331 -21.57 1.98 1.20
CA GLY A 331 -22.47 3.10 1.39
C GLY A 331 -22.66 3.50 2.86
N VAL A 332 -21.69 3.20 3.73
CA VAL A 332 -21.72 3.55 5.15
C VAL A 332 -21.58 5.06 5.33
N ARG A 333 -22.43 5.64 6.19
CA ARG A 333 -22.48 7.07 6.51
C ARG A 333 -22.58 7.27 8.03
N THR A 334 -22.52 8.53 8.46
CA THR A 334 -22.57 8.96 9.86
C THR A 334 -23.75 8.39 10.67
N GLY A 335 -24.88 8.09 10.02
CA GLY A 335 -26.05 7.48 10.69
C GLY A 335 -25.91 6.01 11.07
N LEU A 336 -24.88 5.31 10.58
CA LEU A 336 -24.54 3.92 10.95
C LEU A 336 -23.19 3.84 11.67
N LEU A 337 -22.25 4.72 11.33
CA LEU A 337 -20.93 4.79 11.94
C LEU A 337 -20.62 6.26 12.26
N PRO A 338 -20.78 6.71 13.51
CA PRO A 338 -20.78 8.13 13.87
C PRO A 338 -19.40 8.78 13.88
N TRP A 339 -18.32 8.00 14.05
CA TRP A 339 -16.95 8.50 14.13
C TRP A 339 -15.93 7.38 13.85
N VAL A 340 -14.72 7.79 13.44
CA VAL A 340 -13.54 6.92 13.33
C VAL A 340 -12.43 7.48 14.21
N VAL A 341 -11.85 6.68 15.09
CA VAL A 341 -10.68 7.06 15.89
C VAL A 341 -9.43 6.86 15.05
N ASP A 342 -8.50 7.82 15.04
CA ASP A 342 -7.18 7.63 14.44
C ASP A 342 -6.09 8.25 15.32
N ARG A 343 -4.93 7.59 15.39
CA ARG A 343 -3.79 8.04 16.20
C ARG A 343 -3.02 9.19 15.55
N ASN A 344 -3.09 9.32 14.22
CA ASN A 344 -2.37 10.36 13.49
C ASN A 344 -3.03 11.73 13.72
N PRO A 345 -2.35 12.68 14.40
CA PRO A 345 -2.90 14.01 14.68
C PRO A 345 -3.23 14.80 13.41
N ALA A 346 -2.55 14.53 12.28
CA ALA A 346 -2.83 15.19 11.02
C ALA A 346 -4.24 14.86 10.45
N LYS A 347 -4.83 13.73 10.87
CA LYS A 347 -6.18 13.31 10.47
C LYS A 347 -7.25 13.72 11.46
N GLN A 348 -6.90 13.92 12.73
CA GLN A 348 -7.85 14.27 13.78
C GLN A 348 -8.53 15.62 13.49
N GLY A 349 -9.85 15.68 13.66
CA GLY A 349 -10.66 16.85 13.30
C GLY A 349 -11.00 16.98 11.82
N GLN A 350 -10.47 16.10 10.96
CA GLN A 350 -10.89 15.95 9.57
C GLN A 350 -12.05 14.95 9.45
N TYR A 351 -12.51 14.74 8.22
CA TYR A 351 -13.61 13.84 7.90
C TYR A 351 -13.19 12.87 6.78
N MET A 352 -13.68 11.64 6.89
CA MET A 352 -13.45 10.58 5.92
C MET A 352 -14.04 10.96 4.55
N PRO A 353 -13.30 10.79 3.44
CA PRO A 353 -13.78 11.09 2.10
C PRO A 353 -15.02 10.25 1.72
N GLY A 354 -16.03 10.91 1.17
CA GLY A 354 -17.29 10.33 0.70
C GLY A 354 -18.28 9.97 1.82
N SER A 355 -17.82 9.23 2.84
CA SER A 355 -18.66 8.87 4.00
C SER A 355 -18.91 10.03 4.95
N ARG A 356 -17.99 11.02 4.96
CA ARG A 356 -17.99 12.23 5.80
C ARG A 356 -18.07 11.93 7.30
N ILE A 357 -17.56 10.78 7.69
CA ILE A 357 -17.49 10.38 9.10
C ILE A 357 -16.35 11.16 9.76
N PRO A 358 -16.59 11.85 10.90
CA PRO A 358 -15.55 12.60 11.58
C PRO A 358 -14.44 11.68 12.10
N ILE A 359 -13.21 12.15 12.00
CA ILE A 359 -12.02 11.49 12.53
C ILE A 359 -11.70 12.14 13.88
N VAL A 360 -11.67 11.33 14.93
CA VAL A 360 -11.53 11.76 16.32
C VAL A 360 -10.30 11.15 16.97
N ASP A 361 -9.94 11.68 18.14
CA ASP A 361 -8.87 11.13 18.97
C ASP A 361 -9.32 9.90 19.78
N GLU A 362 -8.37 9.25 20.45
CA GLU A 362 -8.61 8.09 21.28
C GLU A 362 -9.39 8.42 22.58
N GLU A 363 -9.34 9.66 23.07
CA GLU A 363 -10.10 10.06 24.25
C GLU A 363 -11.61 10.04 24.00
N HIS A 364 -12.03 10.31 22.76
CA HIS A 364 -13.41 10.11 22.32
C HIS A 364 -13.87 8.65 22.49
N LEU A 365 -13.02 7.67 22.16
CA LEU A 365 -13.32 6.24 22.31
C LEU A 365 -13.59 5.86 23.78
N LYS A 366 -12.72 6.33 24.69
CA LYS A 366 -12.82 6.07 26.13
C LYS A 366 -14.06 6.70 26.77
N ARG A 367 -14.47 7.87 26.27
CA ARG A 367 -15.69 8.56 26.71
C ARG A 367 -16.95 7.87 26.19
N GLU A 368 -17.00 7.55 24.90
CA GLU A 368 -18.19 6.99 24.27
C GLU A 368 -18.45 5.54 24.68
N ARG A 369 -17.41 4.71 24.88
CA ARG A 369 -17.53 3.29 25.26
C ARG A 369 -18.51 2.52 24.37
N PRO A 370 -18.24 2.40 23.06
CA PRO A 370 -19.14 1.69 22.15
C PRO A 370 -19.20 0.19 22.50
N ASP A 371 -20.29 -0.46 22.12
CA ASP A 371 -20.44 -1.92 22.21
C ASP A 371 -19.53 -2.64 21.22
N TYR A 372 -19.30 -2.02 20.05
CA TYR A 372 -18.46 -2.56 18.98
C TYR A 372 -17.46 -1.53 18.47
N VAL A 373 -16.22 -1.98 18.23
CA VAL A 373 -15.17 -1.22 17.54
C VAL A 373 -14.78 -1.93 16.25
N LEU A 374 -15.20 -1.36 15.11
CA LEU A 374 -14.83 -1.81 13.78
C LEU A 374 -13.38 -1.43 13.46
N ILE A 375 -12.51 -2.42 13.35
CA ILE A 375 -11.10 -2.24 12.96
C ILE A 375 -11.05 -2.13 11.44
N LEU A 376 -10.85 -0.92 10.93
CA LEU A 376 -10.67 -0.68 9.50
C LEU A 376 -9.27 -1.09 9.00
N PRO A 377 -8.16 -0.85 9.73
CA PRO A 377 -6.85 -1.36 9.37
C PRO A 377 -6.67 -2.78 9.91
N TRP A 378 -7.41 -3.75 9.37
CA TRP A 378 -7.35 -5.15 9.79
C TRP A 378 -5.94 -5.75 9.67
N ASN A 379 -5.08 -5.22 8.82
CA ASN A 379 -3.67 -5.63 8.72
C ASN A 379 -2.83 -5.25 9.96
N LEU A 380 -3.33 -4.33 10.79
CA LEU A 380 -2.74 -3.95 12.09
C LEU A 380 -3.55 -4.51 13.26
N LYS A 381 -4.46 -5.47 13.02
CA LYS A 381 -5.39 -5.99 14.04
C LYS A 381 -4.67 -6.38 15.34
N ALA A 382 -3.54 -7.06 15.28
CA ALA A 382 -2.81 -7.46 16.49
C ALA A 382 -2.32 -6.24 17.30
N GLU A 383 -1.72 -5.24 16.64
CA GLU A 383 -1.29 -3.97 17.26
C GLU A 383 -2.48 -3.21 17.86
N VAL A 384 -3.59 -3.14 17.14
CA VAL A 384 -4.82 -2.45 17.59
C VAL A 384 -5.47 -3.16 18.78
N LEU A 385 -5.54 -4.49 18.77
CA LEU A 385 -6.11 -5.28 19.86
C LEU A 385 -5.31 -5.13 21.16
N ASP A 386 -3.98 -5.04 21.06
CA ASP A 386 -3.10 -4.82 22.21
C ASP A 386 -3.22 -3.37 22.72
N GLN A 387 -3.11 -2.38 21.82
CA GLN A 387 -3.23 -0.96 22.17
C GLN A 387 -4.56 -0.64 22.87
N LEU A 388 -5.66 -1.24 22.38
CA LEU A 388 -7.01 -0.94 22.86
C LEU A 388 -7.57 -2.03 23.78
N ALA A 389 -6.69 -2.82 24.42
CA ALA A 389 -7.11 -3.92 25.30
C ALA A 389 -8.09 -3.48 26.41
N TYR A 390 -8.00 -2.21 26.84
CA TYR A 390 -8.88 -1.58 27.83
C TYR A 390 -10.37 -1.54 27.41
N ILE A 391 -10.71 -1.74 26.12
CA ILE A 391 -12.11 -1.82 25.66
C ILE A 391 -12.88 -2.95 26.35
N ARG A 392 -12.17 -3.99 26.78
CA ARG A 392 -12.76 -5.13 27.50
C ARG A 392 -13.33 -4.71 28.86
N ASP A 393 -12.86 -3.61 29.45
CA ASP A 393 -13.28 -3.14 30.78
C ASP A 393 -14.76 -2.75 30.84
N TRP A 394 -15.36 -2.37 29.70
CA TRP A 394 -16.81 -2.13 29.59
C TRP A 394 -17.53 -3.18 28.74
N GLY A 395 -16.87 -4.31 28.43
CA GLY A 395 -17.43 -5.40 27.62
C GLY A 395 -17.58 -5.07 26.13
N GLY A 396 -16.86 -4.06 25.63
CA GLY A 396 -16.83 -3.76 24.20
C GLY A 396 -16.13 -4.88 23.41
N LYS A 397 -16.55 -5.05 22.15
CA LYS A 397 -16.05 -6.08 21.24
C LYS A 397 -15.40 -5.48 20.01
N PHE A 398 -14.44 -6.20 19.44
CA PHE A 398 -13.82 -5.80 18.18
C PHE A 398 -14.51 -6.46 17.00
N VAL A 399 -14.57 -5.75 15.88
CA VAL A 399 -15.16 -6.24 14.64
C VAL A 399 -14.18 -6.07 13.50
N CYS A 400 -14.00 -7.10 12.68
CA CYS A 400 -13.34 -7.01 11.38
C CYS A 400 -14.36 -7.37 10.30
N ALA A 401 -14.34 -6.66 9.18
CA ALA A 401 -15.26 -6.91 8.06
C ALA A 401 -14.63 -7.73 6.92
N VAL A 402 -13.31 -7.70 6.81
CA VAL A 402 -12.54 -8.39 5.77
C VAL A 402 -11.66 -9.44 6.45
N PRO A 403 -11.63 -10.70 6.00
CA PRO A 403 -12.29 -11.26 4.79
C PRO A 403 -13.78 -11.58 4.96
N GLU A 404 -14.28 -11.57 6.20
CA GLU A 404 -15.67 -11.78 6.55
C GLU A 404 -15.97 -11.08 7.88
N ILE A 405 -17.25 -10.91 8.22
CA ILE A 405 -17.64 -10.30 9.48
C ILE A 405 -17.25 -11.22 10.63
N GLU A 406 -16.35 -10.73 11.46
CA GLU A 406 -15.87 -11.42 12.65
C GLU A 406 -15.99 -10.50 13.86
N VAL A 407 -16.67 -10.98 14.91
CA VAL A 407 -16.85 -10.27 16.19
C VAL A 407 -16.05 -11.00 17.27
N ARG A 408 -15.21 -10.26 18.01
CA ARG A 408 -14.34 -10.81 19.07
C ARG A 408 -14.50 -10.10 20.40
#